data_AF-A0A3M7MN43-F1
#
_entry.id   AF-A0A3M7MN43-F1
#
_cell.length_a   1.000
_cell.length_b   1.000
_cell.length_c   1.000
_cell.angle_alpha   90.00
_cell.angle_beta   90.00
_cell.angle_gamma   90.00
#
_symmetry.space_group_name_H-M   'P 1'
#
loop_
_entity.id
_entity.type
_entity.pdbx_description
1 polymer ?
#
loop_
_entity_poly.entity_id
_entity_poly.type
_entity_poly.pdbx_seq_one_letter_code
_entity_poly.pdbx_strand_id
1 'polypeptide(L)'
;MNWFKQQLANVAGTQEPEYGASAIQPVTQQTPQYTELTTSDLRWRDVGGTNVETAIFYFMTDDGHTALAQIIYSSVAGVHTTAQFNTKIFDHFGPGQHLWCSDPLTNFGFDEEKTGFFADNLALELSASGDSYTLKSAVNDSCLVNLTVKREAPGFQAGKDGTSYFGTDPKQPWGSIFHSFWPRCSVTGVIRIEAKDKTEAKEYNLKGQALYIKALQGMKPHHAAARWNFVDFASPTYSAVLMEFTTPPSYGNTTVSIGSISKQGELLYAGPTTAKHVESKPDLECSWPEPKRVLFEWNGTGTDGKPFSASIEGDLPQRTDRVDVLSHIPGFIKSIVGGVSGARPFIYQFSTKEHFKLKVGDVEEPGQLFMEATFISETTETTPASSLEMPTTFKPIFRAHSSPGKGKGIGNVYRQRRRKLAKDNILAISKASIRKLARRGGIRRIQGEFYDEARAAIKAYLTSVLHRIVRILESDGPMNEVETLHRETVQKTRKVVKVEDVVFALKGLGRTIYGFGWYDSGVEPVATRTSRVSLLDDEDEDDSDSGHEENVDESSDESSIVG
;
A
#
# COMPACT_ATOMS: atom_id res chain seq x y z
N MET A 1 -16.42 7.73 -24.86
CA MET A 1 -14.94 7.89 -24.78
C MET A 1 -14.47 9.06 -23.88
N ASN A 2 -15.34 9.98 -23.43
CA ASN A 2 -14.99 11.01 -22.43
C ASN A 2 -15.12 10.52 -20.97
N TRP A 3 -15.99 9.55 -20.67
CA TRP A 3 -16.14 8.98 -19.32
C TRP A 3 -14.90 8.20 -18.86
N PHE A 4 -14.20 7.54 -19.79
CA PHE A 4 -12.96 6.81 -19.54
C PHE A 4 -11.78 7.74 -19.22
N LYS A 5 -11.73 8.94 -19.82
CA LYS A 5 -10.73 9.97 -19.49
C LYS A 5 -10.95 10.56 -18.09
N GLN A 6 -12.20 10.62 -17.65
CA GLN A 6 -12.57 11.11 -16.32
C GLN A 6 -12.27 10.07 -15.23
N GLN A 7 -12.46 8.77 -15.52
CA GLN A 7 -11.95 7.69 -14.66
C GLN A 7 -10.41 7.66 -14.59
N LEU A 8 -9.73 7.86 -15.71
CA LEU A 8 -8.26 7.99 -15.78
C LEU A 8 -7.73 9.16 -14.93
N ALA A 9 -8.34 10.35 -15.04
CA ALA A 9 -8.02 11.50 -14.18
C ALA A 9 -8.43 11.29 -12.71
N ASN A 10 -9.40 10.41 -12.45
CA ASN A 10 -9.81 10.08 -11.10
C ASN A 10 -8.88 9.13 -10.36
N VAL A 11 -8.10 8.33 -11.10
CA VAL A 11 -7.14 7.34 -10.61
C VAL A 11 -5.70 7.88 -10.63
N ALA A 12 -5.37 8.72 -11.62
CA ALA A 12 -4.13 9.49 -11.67
C ALA A 12 -4.38 10.88 -11.08
N GLY A 13 -4.66 10.97 -9.77
CA GLY A 13 -4.99 12.24 -9.12
C GLY A 13 -3.80 13.18 -9.13
N THR A 14 -3.86 14.28 -9.89
CA THR A 14 -2.93 15.42 -9.78
C THR A 14 -2.76 15.81 -8.31
N GLN A 15 -1.56 16.24 -7.87
CA GLN A 15 -1.36 16.80 -6.52
C GLN A 15 -2.51 17.78 -6.21
N GLU A 16 -3.24 17.53 -5.11
CA GLU A 16 -4.27 18.47 -4.68
C GLU A 16 -3.62 19.82 -4.36
N PRO A 17 -4.29 20.94 -4.67
CA PRO A 17 -3.88 22.25 -4.17
C PRO A 17 -3.63 22.21 -2.67
N GLU A 18 -2.68 23.01 -2.20
CA GLU A 18 -2.49 23.23 -0.76
C GLU A 18 -3.61 24.15 -0.24
N TYR A 19 -4.61 23.55 0.41
CA TYR A 19 -5.74 24.27 1.03
C TYR A 19 -5.41 24.73 2.46
N GLY A 20 -4.50 24.03 3.14
CA GLY A 20 -4.07 24.31 4.51
C GLY A 20 -4.93 23.66 5.59
N ALA A 21 -4.47 23.71 6.85
CA ALA A 21 -5.09 23.04 7.99
C ALA A 21 -6.52 23.50 8.31
N SER A 22 -6.91 24.70 7.87
CA SER A 22 -8.29 25.19 8.02
C SER A 22 -9.29 24.49 7.11
N ALA A 23 -8.82 23.82 6.05
CA ALA A 23 -9.66 23.12 5.10
C ALA A 23 -10.08 21.72 5.55
N ILE A 24 -9.66 21.30 6.75
CA ILE A 24 -10.24 20.18 7.47
C ILE A 24 -10.93 20.72 8.72
N GLN A 25 -12.11 20.19 9.02
CA GLN A 25 -12.85 20.41 10.26
C GLN A 25 -12.83 19.09 11.04
N PRO A 26 -11.83 18.87 11.92
CA PRO A 26 -11.69 17.62 12.65
C PRO A 26 -12.89 17.35 13.56
N VAL A 27 -13.32 16.09 13.61
CA VAL A 27 -14.38 15.65 14.52
C VAL A 27 -14.01 15.92 15.99
N THR A 28 -12.73 15.89 16.33
CA THR A 28 -12.20 16.15 17.69
C THR A 28 -12.42 17.59 18.17
N GLN A 29 -12.75 18.53 17.28
CA GLN A 29 -13.07 19.93 17.63
C GLN A 29 -14.57 20.15 17.88
N GLN A 30 -15.41 19.13 17.65
CA GLN A 30 -16.83 19.23 17.89
C GLN A 30 -17.15 19.14 19.40
N THR A 31 -18.31 19.69 19.79
CA THR A 31 -18.85 19.57 21.15
C THR A 31 -20.25 18.96 21.07
N PRO A 32 -20.59 17.97 21.91
CA PRO A 32 -19.77 17.34 22.96
C PRO A 32 -18.57 16.55 22.39
N GLN A 33 -17.64 16.14 23.26
CA GLN A 33 -16.44 15.36 22.89
C GLN A 33 -16.79 14.04 22.18
N TYR A 34 -17.89 13.42 22.59
CA TYR A 34 -18.46 12.24 21.97
C TYR A 34 -19.98 12.22 22.20
N THR A 35 -20.67 11.40 21.41
CA THR A 35 -22.08 11.03 21.64
C THR A 35 -22.21 9.52 21.67
N GLU A 36 -23.06 9.01 22.56
CA GLU A 36 -23.46 7.60 22.54
C GLU A 36 -24.31 7.30 21.31
N LEU A 37 -24.13 6.11 20.73
CA LEU A 37 -24.81 5.73 19.51
C LEU A 37 -26.25 5.31 19.76
N THR A 38 -27.12 5.83 18.90
CA THR A 38 -28.48 5.37 18.69
C THR A 38 -28.55 4.44 17.48
N THR A 39 -29.66 3.73 17.31
CA THR A 39 -29.89 2.89 16.12
C THR A 39 -29.81 3.70 14.81
N SER A 40 -30.21 4.97 14.81
CA SER A 40 -30.10 5.82 13.62
C SER A 40 -28.66 6.10 13.19
N ASP A 41 -27.70 6.09 14.12
CA ASP A 41 -26.29 6.32 13.81
C ASP A 41 -25.66 5.14 13.04
N LEU A 42 -26.27 3.95 13.14
CA LEU A 42 -25.84 2.72 12.47
C LEU A 42 -26.28 2.63 11.02
N ARG A 43 -27.14 3.56 10.56
CA ARG A 43 -27.72 3.54 9.22
C ARG A 43 -26.68 3.73 8.12
N TRP A 44 -26.74 2.92 7.06
CA TRP A 44 -26.00 3.14 5.81
C TRP A 44 -26.35 4.52 5.23
N ARG A 45 -25.33 5.35 5.03
CA ARG A 45 -25.49 6.81 4.85
C ARG A 45 -25.60 7.27 3.41
N ASP A 46 -25.30 6.42 2.41
CA ASP A 46 -25.31 6.72 0.96
C ASP A 46 -25.20 8.22 0.63
N VAL A 47 -24.01 8.76 0.84
CA VAL A 47 -23.75 10.21 0.80
C VAL A 47 -23.63 10.77 -0.63
N GLY A 48 -23.96 9.96 -1.65
CA GLY A 48 -23.75 10.29 -3.05
C GLY A 48 -22.26 10.45 -3.43
N GLY A 49 -22.00 10.76 -4.70
CA GLY A 49 -20.63 10.99 -5.18
C GLY A 49 -19.73 9.75 -5.12
N THR A 50 -18.42 9.95 -4.92
CA THR A 50 -17.47 8.84 -4.73
C THR A 50 -17.27 8.60 -3.25
N ASN A 51 -17.71 7.45 -2.75
CA ASN A 51 -17.59 7.10 -1.35
C ASN A 51 -17.35 5.59 -1.16
N VAL A 52 -16.80 5.25 0.00
CA VAL A 52 -16.69 3.88 0.49
C VAL A 52 -17.26 3.85 1.90
N GLU A 53 -18.27 3.03 2.12
CA GLU A 53 -18.88 2.78 3.42
C GLU A 53 -18.65 1.31 3.81
N THR A 54 -18.31 1.06 5.06
CA THR A 54 -17.97 -0.28 5.54
C THR A 54 -18.61 -0.61 6.87
N ALA A 55 -19.02 -1.86 7.01
CA ALA A 55 -19.28 -2.52 8.29
C ALA A 55 -18.14 -3.50 8.54
N ILE A 56 -17.34 -3.27 9.58
CA ILE A 56 -16.13 -4.04 9.90
C ILE A 56 -16.29 -4.65 11.28
N PHE A 57 -16.01 -5.94 11.38
CA PHE A 57 -15.95 -6.68 12.63
C PHE A 57 -14.55 -7.24 12.80
N TYR A 58 -13.91 -6.92 13.91
CA TYR A 58 -12.68 -7.56 14.36
C TYR A 58 -13.01 -8.52 15.51
N PHE A 59 -12.32 -9.65 15.55
CA PHE A 59 -12.56 -10.71 16.52
C PHE A 59 -11.25 -11.12 17.20
N MET A 60 -11.32 -11.28 18.51
CA MET A 60 -10.26 -11.79 19.38
C MET A 60 -10.86 -12.92 20.21
N THR A 61 -10.56 -14.16 19.83
CA THR A 61 -11.22 -15.34 20.41
C THR A 61 -10.51 -15.86 21.66
N ASP A 62 -11.27 -16.54 22.52
CA ASP A 62 -10.78 -17.12 23.78
C ASP A 62 -9.66 -18.15 23.55
N ASP A 63 -9.65 -18.82 22.39
CA ASP A 63 -8.62 -19.78 21.98
C ASP A 63 -7.40 -19.13 21.31
N GLY A 64 -7.37 -17.80 21.23
CA GLY A 64 -6.21 -17.06 20.78
C GLY A 64 -6.14 -16.80 19.28
N HIS A 65 -7.25 -16.87 18.55
CA HIS A 65 -7.31 -16.47 17.15
C HIS A 65 -7.73 -15.01 16.99
N THR A 66 -7.19 -14.37 15.95
CA THR A 66 -7.64 -13.06 15.49
C THR A 66 -8.28 -13.21 14.12
N ALA A 67 -9.43 -12.58 13.93
CA ALA A 67 -10.17 -12.66 12.67
C ALA A 67 -10.83 -11.33 12.33
N LEU A 68 -11.24 -11.19 11.06
CA LEU A 68 -11.98 -10.05 10.53
C LEU A 68 -13.11 -10.54 9.64
N ALA A 69 -14.26 -9.87 9.70
CA ALA A 69 -15.29 -9.90 8.68
C ALA A 69 -15.69 -8.47 8.29
N GLN A 70 -15.79 -8.18 7.01
CA GLN A 70 -16.03 -6.84 6.50
C GLN A 70 -16.97 -6.86 5.30
N ILE A 71 -17.95 -5.97 5.31
CA ILE A 71 -18.75 -5.62 4.15
C ILE A 71 -18.30 -4.24 3.68
N ILE A 72 -17.99 -4.12 2.39
CA ILE A 72 -17.65 -2.86 1.73
C ILE A 72 -18.76 -2.54 0.75
N TYR A 73 -19.33 -1.34 0.86
CA TYR A 73 -20.20 -0.73 -0.13
C TYR A 73 -19.47 0.46 -0.73
N SER A 74 -19.27 0.46 -2.04
CA SER A 74 -18.56 1.53 -2.75
C SER A 74 -19.45 2.15 -3.79
N SER A 75 -19.49 3.48 -3.84
CA SER A 75 -20.12 4.26 -4.89
C SER A 75 -19.05 5.04 -5.64
N VAL A 76 -19.05 4.96 -6.97
CA VAL A 76 -18.14 5.72 -7.83
C VAL A 76 -18.96 6.76 -8.58
N ALA A 77 -18.73 8.04 -8.23
CA ALA A 77 -19.42 9.20 -8.78
C ALA A 77 -20.96 9.12 -8.73
N GLY A 78 -21.54 8.30 -7.84
CA GLY A 78 -22.99 8.07 -7.75
C GLY A 78 -23.59 7.33 -8.95
N VAL A 79 -22.78 6.78 -9.86
CA VAL A 79 -23.24 6.14 -11.09
C VAL A 79 -23.06 4.63 -11.04
N HIS A 80 -22.02 4.16 -10.36
CA HIS A 80 -21.70 2.74 -10.26
C HIS A 80 -21.47 2.36 -8.81
N THR A 81 -22.23 1.39 -8.33
CA THR A 81 -22.12 0.85 -6.99
C THR A 81 -21.60 -0.58 -7.05
N THR A 82 -20.64 -0.90 -6.19
CA THR A 82 -20.11 -2.26 -6.02
C THR A 82 -20.12 -2.61 -4.55
N ALA A 83 -20.30 -3.89 -4.23
CA ALA A 83 -20.14 -4.37 -2.86
C ALA A 83 -19.24 -5.61 -2.81
N GLN A 84 -18.50 -5.74 -1.70
CA GLN A 84 -17.54 -6.81 -1.47
C GLN A 84 -17.71 -7.33 -0.04
N PHE A 85 -17.62 -8.64 0.14
CA PHE A 85 -17.46 -9.25 1.45
C PHE A 85 -16.03 -9.78 1.60
N ASN A 86 -15.40 -9.47 2.73
CA ASN A 86 -14.07 -9.97 3.08
C ASN A 86 -14.16 -10.71 4.42
N THR A 87 -13.51 -11.86 4.52
CA THR A 87 -13.27 -12.53 5.81
C THR A 87 -11.84 -13.04 5.88
N LYS A 88 -11.19 -12.85 7.02
CA LYS A 88 -9.78 -13.21 7.21
C LYS A 88 -9.56 -13.84 8.58
N ILE A 89 -8.86 -14.96 8.62
CA ILE A 89 -8.26 -15.53 9.84
C ILE A 89 -6.77 -15.23 9.80
N PHE A 90 -6.28 -14.48 10.80
CA PHE A 90 -4.89 -14.06 10.86
C PHE A 90 -4.00 -15.16 11.47
N ASP A 91 -3.00 -15.61 10.72
CA ASP A 91 -1.83 -16.30 11.29
C ASP A 91 -0.92 -15.37 12.11
N HIS A 92 -0.67 -15.70 13.37
CA HIS A 92 0.22 -14.97 14.27
C HIS A 92 1.72 -15.30 14.12
N PHE A 93 2.07 -16.35 13.35
CA PHE A 93 3.47 -16.77 13.16
C PHE A 93 4.20 -16.01 12.05
N GLY A 94 3.51 -15.13 11.32
CA GLY A 94 4.10 -14.23 10.34
C GLY A 94 3.37 -14.22 8.99
N PRO A 95 3.96 -13.57 7.97
CA PRO A 95 3.29 -13.36 6.70
C PRO A 95 3.13 -14.65 5.89
N GLY A 96 2.03 -14.75 5.13
CA GLY A 96 1.87 -15.71 4.05
C GLY A 96 0.95 -16.90 4.32
N GLN A 97 0.45 -17.05 5.54
CA GLN A 97 -0.40 -18.19 5.95
C GLN A 97 -1.82 -17.79 6.39
N HIS A 98 -2.18 -16.50 6.32
CA HIS A 98 -3.55 -16.08 6.61
C HIS A 98 -4.54 -16.76 5.66
N LEU A 99 -5.68 -17.18 6.20
CA LEU A 99 -6.81 -17.65 5.40
C LEU A 99 -7.69 -16.44 5.10
N TRP A 100 -7.92 -16.16 3.83
CA TRP A 100 -8.61 -14.95 3.39
C TRP A 100 -9.54 -15.25 2.23
N CYS A 101 -10.78 -14.78 2.34
CA CYS A 101 -11.77 -14.77 1.28
C CYS A 101 -12.15 -13.32 0.97
N SER A 102 -12.32 -13.04 -0.32
CA SER A 102 -12.77 -11.74 -0.81
C SER A 102 -13.70 -11.98 -1.97
N ASP A 103 -14.99 -11.81 -1.72
CA ASP A 103 -16.06 -12.23 -2.61
C ASP A 103 -16.87 -11.00 -3.06
N PRO A 104 -17.02 -10.77 -4.37
CA PRO A 104 -17.90 -9.71 -4.89
C PRO A 104 -19.35 -10.07 -4.61
N LEU A 105 -20.16 -9.07 -4.26
CA LEU A 105 -21.58 -9.25 -3.92
C LEU A 105 -22.49 -8.83 -5.08
N THR A 106 -23.59 -9.56 -5.27
CA THR A 106 -24.64 -9.30 -6.27
C THR A 106 -26.00 -9.12 -5.62
N ASN A 107 -26.92 -8.42 -6.31
CA ASN A 107 -28.28 -8.12 -5.83
C ASN A 107 -28.32 -7.55 -4.41
N PHE A 108 -27.35 -6.69 -4.09
CA PHE A 108 -27.18 -6.15 -2.76
C PHE A 108 -28.06 -4.93 -2.49
N GLY A 109 -28.37 -4.72 -1.22
CA GLY A 109 -29.16 -3.60 -0.74
C GLY A 109 -29.16 -3.50 0.78
N PHE A 110 -30.02 -2.64 1.30
CA PHE A 110 -30.19 -2.39 2.72
C PHE A 110 -31.63 -2.73 3.12
N ASP A 111 -31.83 -3.15 4.37
CA ASP A 111 -33.16 -3.24 4.96
C ASP A 111 -33.86 -1.86 4.97
N GLU A 112 -35.17 -1.85 5.26
CA GLU A 112 -35.98 -0.62 5.25
C GLU A 112 -35.40 0.46 6.18
N GLU A 113 -34.92 0.06 7.35
CA GLU A 113 -34.29 0.94 8.34
C GLU A 113 -32.87 1.35 7.98
N LYS A 114 -32.29 0.76 6.93
CA LYS A 114 -30.90 0.90 6.50
C LYS A 114 -29.86 0.54 7.56
N THR A 115 -30.20 -0.29 8.53
CA THR A 115 -29.28 -0.76 9.58
C THR A 115 -28.64 -2.11 9.26
N GLY A 116 -29.26 -2.87 8.37
CA GLY A 116 -28.79 -4.14 7.84
C GLY A 116 -28.26 -4.03 6.41
N PHE A 117 -27.72 -5.13 5.90
CA PHE A 117 -27.22 -5.27 4.54
C PHE A 117 -27.57 -6.66 4.02
N PHE A 118 -28.05 -6.76 2.79
CA PHE A 118 -28.31 -8.05 2.15
C PHE A 118 -27.64 -8.10 0.78
N ALA A 119 -27.35 -9.31 0.33
CA ALA A 119 -26.94 -9.67 -1.02
C ALA A 119 -27.33 -11.13 -1.29
N ASP A 120 -27.15 -11.63 -2.51
CA ASP A 120 -27.30 -13.07 -2.75
C ASP A 120 -26.38 -13.86 -1.81
N ASN A 121 -26.97 -14.77 -1.02
CA ASN A 121 -26.27 -15.60 -0.03
C ASN A 121 -25.51 -14.84 1.07
N LEU A 122 -25.84 -13.58 1.33
CA LEU A 122 -25.28 -12.82 2.45
C LEU A 122 -26.35 -11.96 3.14
N ALA A 123 -26.36 -11.98 4.47
CA ALA A 123 -27.22 -11.13 5.29
C ALA A 123 -26.46 -10.61 6.53
N LEU A 124 -26.57 -9.31 6.78
CA LEU A 124 -26.24 -8.64 8.02
C LEU A 124 -27.52 -8.02 8.59
N GLU A 125 -27.95 -8.51 9.74
CA GLU A 125 -29.23 -8.14 10.36
C GLU A 125 -28.98 -7.56 11.75
N LEU A 126 -29.56 -6.40 12.05
CA LEU A 126 -29.57 -5.82 13.40
C LEU A 126 -30.79 -6.36 14.16
N SER A 127 -30.58 -6.74 15.43
CA SER A 127 -31.65 -7.17 16.33
C SER A 127 -32.68 -6.06 16.55
N ALA A 128 -33.92 -6.42 16.86
CA ALA A 128 -34.96 -5.44 17.18
C ALA A 128 -34.60 -4.54 18.38
N SER A 129 -33.76 -5.03 19.30
CA SER A 129 -33.21 -4.27 20.43
C SER A 129 -32.07 -3.32 20.04
N GLY A 130 -31.53 -3.41 18.82
CA GLY A 130 -30.46 -2.54 18.32
C GLY A 130 -29.10 -2.80 18.96
N ASP A 131 -28.89 -3.99 19.53
CA ASP A 131 -27.71 -4.34 20.32
C ASP A 131 -26.95 -5.58 19.82
N SER A 132 -27.43 -6.23 18.76
CA SER A 132 -26.78 -7.42 18.21
C SER A 132 -26.88 -7.48 16.69
N TYR A 133 -25.78 -7.82 16.04
CA TYR A 133 -25.73 -8.14 14.62
C TYR A 133 -25.64 -9.64 14.41
N THR A 134 -26.43 -10.18 13.48
CA THR A 134 -26.20 -11.51 12.91
C THR A 134 -25.64 -11.35 11.50
N LEU A 135 -24.49 -11.98 11.24
CA LEU A 135 -23.82 -11.98 9.94
C LEU A 135 -23.77 -13.42 9.40
N LYS A 136 -24.41 -13.64 8.26
CA LYS A 136 -24.38 -14.92 7.53
C LYS A 136 -23.85 -14.70 6.13
N SER A 137 -22.90 -15.53 5.70
CA SER A 137 -22.39 -15.56 4.34
C SER A 137 -22.21 -17.00 3.89
N ALA A 138 -22.84 -17.32 2.75
CA ALA A 138 -22.63 -18.51 1.95
C ALA A 138 -22.37 -18.11 0.48
N VAL A 139 -21.74 -16.95 0.28
CA VAL A 139 -21.36 -16.44 -1.05
C VAL A 139 -20.33 -17.37 -1.72
N ASN A 140 -19.52 -18.03 -0.91
CA ASN A 140 -18.45 -18.91 -1.33
C ASN A 140 -18.50 -20.20 -0.51
N ASP A 141 -18.71 -21.35 -1.15
CA ASP A 141 -18.84 -22.65 -0.47
C ASP A 141 -17.56 -23.09 0.26
N SER A 142 -16.40 -22.59 -0.19
CA SER A 142 -15.11 -22.76 0.47
C SER A 142 -14.93 -21.80 1.65
N CYS A 143 -15.88 -20.90 1.91
CA CYS A 143 -15.79 -19.84 2.91
C CYS A 143 -17.16 -19.44 3.48
N LEU A 144 -17.60 -20.16 4.51
CA LEU A 144 -18.89 -19.94 5.16
C LEU A 144 -18.72 -19.16 6.46
N VAL A 145 -19.60 -18.19 6.69
CA VAL A 145 -19.61 -17.35 7.90
C VAL A 145 -20.99 -17.38 8.52
N ASN A 146 -21.07 -17.64 9.82
CA ASN A 146 -22.30 -17.51 10.60
C ASN A 146 -21.96 -17.02 12.00
N LEU A 147 -22.13 -15.72 12.23
CA LEU A 147 -21.69 -15.04 13.45
C LEU A 147 -22.84 -14.26 14.06
N THR A 148 -22.87 -14.21 15.39
CA THR A 148 -23.66 -13.27 16.16
C THR A 148 -22.71 -12.43 17.00
N VAL A 149 -22.80 -11.11 16.83
CA VAL A 149 -22.03 -10.11 17.58
C VAL A 149 -22.99 -9.35 18.47
N LYS A 150 -22.75 -9.29 19.77
CA LYS A 150 -23.60 -8.59 20.73
C LYS A 150 -22.82 -7.49 21.42
N ARG A 151 -23.33 -6.27 21.38
CA ARG A 151 -22.75 -5.11 22.07
C ARG A 151 -22.81 -5.31 23.58
N GLU A 152 -21.68 -5.09 24.25
CA GLU A 152 -21.57 -5.24 25.71
C GLU A 152 -21.41 -3.89 26.41
N ALA A 153 -20.79 -2.90 25.76
CA ALA A 153 -20.66 -1.52 26.26
C ALA A 153 -21.36 -0.51 25.34
N PRO A 154 -21.74 0.70 25.82
CA PRO A 154 -22.30 1.75 24.97
C PRO A 154 -21.44 1.99 23.72
N GLY A 155 -22.10 2.03 22.57
CA GLY A 155 -21.44 2.44 21.33
C GLY A 155 -21.19 3.95 21.35
N PHE A 156 -20.15 4.42 20.66
CA PHE A 156 -19.87 5.85 20.58
C PHE A 156 -19.47 6.29 19.17
N GLN A 157 -19.61 7.59 18.93
CA GLN A 157 -18.90 8.33 17.88
C GLN A 157 -18.27 9.57 18.49
N ALA A 158 -17.15 10.01 17.94
CA ALA A 158 -16.53 11.26 18.38
C ALA A 158 -17.38 12.46 17.96
N GLY A 159 -17.29 13.56 18.71
CA GLY A 159 -18.04 14.76 18.40
C GLY A 159 -19.56 14.56 18.50
N LYS A 160 -20.29 15.41 17.77
CA LYS A 160 -21.76 15.34 17.68
C LYS A 160 -22.25 14.37 16.60
N ASP A 161 -21.43 14.08 15.59
CA ASP A 161 -21.86 13.38 14.36
C ASP A 161 -20.84 12.34 13.83
N GLY A 162 -19.74 12.11 14.55
CA GLY A 162 -18.70 11.16 14.17
C GLY A 162 -17.88 11.55 12.96
N THR A 163 -18.05 12.77 12.41
CA THR A 163 -17.58 13.10 11.06
C THR A 163 -16.54 14.23 11.07
N SER A 164 -15.39 13.97 10.44
CA SER A 164 -14.47 15.03 10.03
C SER A 164 -14.81 15.48 8.61
N TYR A 165 -14.92 16.79 8.41
CA TYR A 165 -15.31 17.37 7.13
C TYR A 165 -14.11 18.00 6.42
N PHE A 166 -14.12 17.94 5.08
CA PHE A 166 -13.08 18.49 4.22
C PHE A 166 -13.71 19.55 3.31
N GLY A 167 -13.12 20.74 3.30
CA GLY A 167 -13.62 21.88 2.55
C GLY A 167 -13.08 23.21 3.05
N THR A 168 -12.84 24.16 2.15
CA THR A 168 -12.53 25.55 2.51
C THR A 168 -13.75 26.32 3.00
N ASP A 169 -14.96 25.91 2.63
CA ASP A 169 -16.21 26.38 3.19
C ASP A 169 -16.82 25.28 4.09
N PRO A 170 -16.81 25.44 5.43
CA PRO A 170 -17.41 24.48 6.36
C PRO A 170 -18.91 24.25 6.15
N LYS A 171 -19.62 25.14 5.44
CA LYS A 171 -21.04 24.96 5.10
C LYS A 171 -21.26 24.10 3.86
N GLN A 172 -20.21 23.89 3.06
CA GLN A 172 -20.26 23.11 1.81
C GLN A 172 -19.02 22.21 1.72
N PRO A 173 -18.88 21.23 2.63
CA PRO A 173 -17.77 20.29 2.56
C PRO A 173 -17.86 19.44 1.29
N TRP A 174 -16.72 19.17 0.67
CA TRP A 174 -16.62 18.30 -0.51
C TRP A 174 -16.20 16.87 -0.16
N GLY A 175 -15.75 16.64 1.07
CA GLY A 175 -15.30 15.34 1.54
C GLY A 175 -15.62 15.13 3.01
N SER A 176 -15.65 13.87 3.42
CA SER A 176 -15.88 13.48 4.80
C SER A 176 -15.18 12.17 5.15
N ILE A 177 -14.84 12.04 6.43
CA ILE A 177 -14.43 10.78 7.05
C ILE A 177 -15.30 10.62 8.31
N PHE A 178 -16.05 9.53 8.39
CA PHE A 178 -16.94 9.19 9.49
C PHE A 178 -16.57 7.85 10.12
N HIS A 179 -16.61 7.78 11.45
CA HIS A 179 -16.48 6.54 12.20
C HIS A 179 -17.44 6.48 13.38
N SER A 180 -18.01 5.30 13.62
CA SER A 180 -18.73 4.95 14.85
C SER A 180 -18.38 3.53 15.28
N PHE A 181 -18.45 3.29 16.58
CA PHE A 181 -17.85 2.12 17.22
C PHE A 181 -18.85 1.45 18.16
N TRP A 182 -18.89 0.12 18.13
CA TRP A 182 -19.22 -0.66 19.33
C TRP A 182 -17.91 -1.18 19.91
N PRO A 183 -17.34 -0.47 20.90
CA PRO A 183 -15.95 -0.67 21.33
C PRO A 183 -15.72 -1.98 22.08
N ARG A 184 -16.79 -2.59 22.59
CA ARG A 184 -16.75 -3.90 23.23
C ARG A 184 -18.01 -4.68 22.90
N CYS A 185 -17.80 -5.83 22.27
CA CYS A 185 -18.84 -6.80 21.94
C CYS A 185 -18.38 -8.21 22.31
N SER A 186 -19.32 -9.13 22.49
CA SER A 186 -19.05 -10.56 22.39
C SER A 186 -19.36 -11.08 20.99
N VAL A 187 -18.63 -12.10 20.57
CA VAL A 187 -18.93 -12.88 19.36
C VAL A 187 -19.20 -14.34 19.72
N THR A 188 -20.18 -14.93 19.06
CA THR A 188 -20.42 -16.37 19.02
C THR A 188 -20.72 -16.79 17.58
N GLY A 189 -20.15 -17.90 17.13
CA GLY A 189 -20.50 -18.49 15.83
C GLY A 189 -19.33 -19.21 15.21
N VAL A 190 -19.36 -19.33 13.88
CA VAL A 190 -18.43 -20.15 13.13
C VAL A 190 -17.97 -19.45 11.85
N ILE A 191 -16.68 -19.59 11.55
CA ILE A 191 -16.11 -19.38 10.22
C ILE A 191 -15.56 -20.73 9.74
N ARG A 192 -16.09 -21.26 8.65
CA ARG A 192 -15.55 -22.45 7.97
C ARG A 192 -14.83 -22.01 6.70
N ILE A 193 -13.55 -22.33 6.59
CA ILE A 193 -12.71 -21.89 5.47
C ILE A 193 -11.83 -23.05 4.98
N GLU A 194 -11.78 -23.24 3.66
CA GLU A 194 -10.92 -24.23 3.02
C GLU A 194 -9.52 -23.65 2.77
N ALA A 195 -8.49 -24.46 3.02
CA ALA A 195 -7.12 -24.09 2.70
C ALA A 195 -6.93 -23.92 1.18
N LYS A 196 -5.90 -23.16 0.78
CA LYS A 196 -5.65 -22.81 -0.65
C LYS A 196 -5.43 -24.03 -1.56
N ASP A 197 -4.99 -25.15 -1.01
CA ASP A 197 -4.80 -26.42 -1.72
C ASP A 197 -6.09 -27.27 -1.78
N LYS A 198 -7.19 -26.79 -1.17
CA LYS A 198 -8.52 -27.43 -1.11
C LYS A 198 -8.51 -28.85 -0.53
N THR A 199 -7.49 -29.18 0.27
CA THR A 199 -7.34 -30.53 0.83
C THR A 199 -8.12 -30.72 2.12
N GLU A 200 -8.37 -29.66 2.89
CA GLU A 200 -9.12 -29.70 4.13
C GLU A 200 -9.89 -28.39 4.40
N ALA A 201 -11.14 -28.51 4.85
CA ALA A 201 -11.93 -27.41 5.37
C ALA A 201 -11.74 -27.31 6.88
N LYS A 202 -11.32 -26.15 7.37
CA LYS A 202 -11.18 -25.93 8.81
C LYS A 202 -12.32 -25.07 9.34
N GLU A 203 -12.87 -25.51 10.45
CA GLU A 203 -13.89 -24.78 11.20
C GLU A 203 -13.24 -24.03 12.37
N TYR A 204 -13.52 -22.74 12.45
CA TYR A 204 -13.11 -21.86 13.54
C TYR A 204 -14.34 -21.49 14.35
N ASN A 205 -14.39 -21.93 15.61
CA ASN A 205 -15.43 -21.54 16.54
C ASN A 205 -15.09 -20.19 17.14
N LEU A 206 -15.76 -19.14 16.68
CA LEU A 206 -15.54 -17.79 17.18
C LEU A 206 -16.34 -17.62 18.46
N LYS A 207 -15.65 -17.71 19.59
CA LYS A 207 -16.15 -17.28 20.90
C LYS A 207 -15.11 -16.35 21.51
N GLY A 208 -15.51 -15.14 21.90
CA GLY A 208 -14.61 -14.19 22.54
C GLY A 208 -15.09 -12.75 22.39
N GLN A 209 -14.14 -11.84 22.28
CA GLN A 209 -14.39 -10.41 22.16
C GLN A 209 -14.44 -9.98 20.69
N ALA A 210 -15.20 -8.92 20.44
CA ALA A 210 -15.34 -8.33 19.13
C ALA A 210 -15.42 -6.80 19.21
N LEU A 211 -15.01 -6.17 18.12
CA LEU A 211 -15.13 -4.75 17.86
C LEU A 211 -15.93 -4.58 16.57
N TYR A 212 -16.97 -3.74 16.61
CA TYR A 212 -17.69 -3.33 15.39
C TYR A 212 -17.37 -1.87 15.07
N ILE A 213 -17.02 -1.62 13.81
CA ILE A 213 -16.76 -0.30 13.28
C ILE A 213 -17.63 -0.10 12.04
N LYS A 214 -18.38 0.99 12.06
CA LYS A 214 -18.99 1.55 10.86
C LYS A 214 -18.14 2.74 10.43
N ALA A 215 -17.62 2.68 9.22
CA ALA A 215 -16.78 3.73 8.65
C ALA A 215 -17.35 4.21 7.31
N LEU A 216 -17.20 5.50 7.03
CA LEU A 216 -17.50 6.07 5.72
C LEU A 216 -16.39 7.04 5.32
N GLN A 217 -15.87 6.86 4.12
CA GLN A 217 -14.96 7.77 3.46
C GLN A 217 -15.65 8.38 2.24
N GLY A 218 -16.09 9.63 2.36
CA GLY A 218 -16.78 10.39 1.32
C GLY A 218 -15.85 11.10 0.34
N MET A 219 -14.67 10.54 0.08
CA MET A 219 -13.67 11.08 -0.85
C MET A 219 -12.66 10.00 -1.25
N LYS A 220 -11.73 10.33 -2.16
CA LYS A 220 -10.69 9.38 -2.60
C LYS A 220 -9.68 9.13 -1.47
N PRO A 221 -9.21 7.87 -1.25
CA PRO A 221 -8.32 7.54 -0.14
C PRO A 221 -7.05 8.41 -0.04
N HIS A 222 -6.38 8.64 -1.18
CA HIS A 222 -5.14 9.43 -1.25
C HIS A 222 -5.34 10.94 -1.04
N HIS A 223 -6.58 11.42 -1.10
CA HIS A 223 -6.91 12.80 -0.72
C HIS A 223 -7.34 12.88 0.75
N ALA A 224 -7.86 11.79 1.31
CA ALA A 224 -8.41 11.74 2.66
C ALA A 224 -7.29 11.68 3.71
N ALA A 225 -6.30 10.81 3.51
CA ALA A 225 -5.20 10.62 4.44
C ALA A 225 -3.89 10.23 3.74
N ALA A 226 -2.78 10.64 4.34
CA ALA A 226 -1.43 10.20 4.00
C ALA A 226 -0.99 8.97 4.83
N ARG A 227 -1.48 8.85 6.06
CA ARG A 227 -1.23 7.69 6.94
C ARG A 227 -2.39 7.43 7.89
N TRP A 228 -2.48 6.19 8.38
CA TRP A 228 -3.42 5.79 9.43
C TRP A 228 -2.74 4.95 10.51
N ASN A 229 -3.22 5.05 11.74
CA ASN A 229 -2.99 4.10 12.81
C ASN A 229 -4.34 3.56 13.29
N PHE A 230 -4.43 2.25 13.44
CA PHE A 230 -5.56 1.57 14.04
C PHE A 230 -5.07 0.64 15.14
N VAL A 231 -5.79 0.62 16.26
CA VAL A 231 -5.54 -0.26 17.40
C VAL A 231 -6.87 -0.82 17.88
N ASP A 232 -6.91 -2.13 18.02
CA ASP A 232 -7.92 -2.88 18.75
C ASP A 232 -7.20 -3.69 19.85
N PHE A 233 -7.63 -3.52 21.09
CA PHE A 233 -7.11 -4.27 22.23
C PHE A 233 -8.27 -4.86 23.01
N ALA A 234 -8.16 -6.14 23.35
CA ALA A 234 -9.13 -6.81 24.19
C ALA A 234 -8.45 -7.60 25.31
N SER A 235 -8.91 -7.38 26.53
CA SER A 235 -8.62 -8.20 27.70
C SER A 235 -9.91 -8.75 28.30
N PRO A 236 -9.83 -9.65 29.28
CA PRO A 236 -11.02 -10.19 29.95
C PRO A 236 -11.96 -9.10 30.47
N THR A 237 -11.45 -7.95 30.93
CA THR A 237 -12.29 -6.87 31.48
C THR A 237 -12.31 -5.58 30.67
N TYR A 238 -11.25 -5.26 29.91
CA TYR A 238 -11.14 -4.01 29.16
C TYR A 238 -11.16 -4.22 27.64
N SER A 239 -11.61 -3.19 26.94
CA SER A 239 -11.36 -3.01 25.51
C SER A 239 -10.84 -1.60 25.25
N ALA A 240 -9.87 -1.47 24.35
CA ALA A 240 -9.34 -0.18 23.91
C ALA A 240 -9.34 -0.10 22.39
N VAL A 241 -9.85 1.01 21.85
CA VAL A 241 -9.80 1.31 20.42
C VAL A 241 -9.12 2.64 20.20
N LEU A 242 -8.30 2.71 19.14
CA LEU A 242 -7.73 3.96 18.64
C LEU A 242 -7.80 3.94 17.12
N MET A 243 -8.26 5.05 16.55
CA MET A 243 -8.25 5.30 15.12
C MET A 243 -7.73 6.70 14.86
N GLU A 244 -6.61 6.76 14.16
CA GLU A 244 -5.92 8.00 13.83
C GLU A 244 -5.63 8.05 12.34
N PHE A 245 -5.86 9.21 11.74
CA PHE A 245 -5.37 9.51 10.41
C PHE A 245 -4.65 10.85 10.40
N THR A 246 -3.64 10.96 9.55
CA THR A 246 -3.00 12.24 9.21
C THR A 246 -3.34 12.55 7.76
N THR A 247 -3.88 13.74 7.52
CA THR A 247 -4.21 14.19 6.16
C THR A 247 -2.94 14.36 5.30
N PRO A 248 -3.06 14.40 3.97
CA PRO A 248 -1.98 14.84 3.11
C PRO A 248 -1.52 16.29 3.40
N PRO A 249 -0.37 16.72 2.85
CA PRO A 249 0.11 18.10 2.92
C PRO A 249 -0.93 19.14 2.47
N SER A 250 -1.83 18.77 1.56
CA SER A 250 -2.92 19.63 1.07
C SER A 250 -3.84 20.15 2.19
N TYR A 251 -3.93 19.45 3.32
CA TYR A 251 -4.69 19.87 4.51
C TYR A 251 -3.77 20.10 5.73
N GLY A 252 -2.51 20.45 5.47
CA GLY A 252 -1.54 20.82 6.50
C GLY A 252 -1.01 19.68 7.35
N ASN A 253 -1.09 18.42 6.88
CA ASN A 253 -0.75 17.22 7.66
C ASN A 253 -1.48 17.19 9.02
N THR A 254 -2.75 17.58 9.03
CA THR A 254 -3.56 17.59 10.23
C THR A 254 -3.84 16.17 10.69
N THR A 255 -3.53 15.88 11.95
CA THR A 255 -3.85 14.59 12.58
C THR A 255 -5.20 14.65 13.28
N VAL A 256 -6.04 13.66 13.02
CA VAL A 256 -7.29 13.44 13.73
C VAL A 256 -7.20 12.05 14.37
N SER A 257 -7.27 12.00 15.70
CA SER A 257 -7.08 10.79 16.50
C SER A 257 -8.23 10.67 17.48
N ILE A 258 -8.96 9.56 17.43
CA ILE A 258 -10.08 9.27 18.32
C ILE A 258 -9.96 7.85 18.86
N GLY A 259 -10.55 7.60 20.02
CA GLY A 259 -10.56 6.28 20.60
C GLY A 259 -11.39 6.19 21.87
N SER A 260 -11.45 5.01 22.45
CA SER A 260 -12.17 4.76 23.70
C SER A 260 -11.51 3.71 24.57
N ILE A 261 -11.80 3.77 25.87
CA ILE A 261 -11.59 2.68 26.82
C ILE A 261 -12.94 2.25 27.36
N SER A 262 -13.25 0.95 27.28
CA SER A 262 -14.45 0.34 27.88
C SER A 262 -14.04 -0.70 28.92
N LYS A 263 -14.87 -0.88 29.95
CA LYS A 263 -14.67 -1.89 31.01
C LYS A 263 -16.00 -2.51 31.41
N GLN A 264 -16.10 -3.83 31.35
CA GLN A 264 -17.26 -4.59 31.89
C GLN A 264 -18.64 -4.02 31.53
N GLY A 265 -18.80 -3.58 30.28
CA GLY A 265 -20.05 -3.03 29.76
C GLY A 265 -20.28 -1.54 30.01
N GLU A 266 -19.30 -0.84 30.56
CA GLU A 266 -19.30 0.61 30.68
C GLU A 266 -18.26 1.24 29.75
N LEU A 267 -18.57 2.44 29.24
CA LEU A 267 -17.62 3.28 28.54
C LEU A 267 -16.93 4.19 29.56
N LEU A 268 -15.61 4.08 29.72
CA LEU A 268 -14.85 4.89 30.69
C LEU A 268 -14.28 6.16 30.06
N TYR A 269 -13.94 6.09 28.78
CA TYR A 269 -13.37 7.20 28.01
C TYR A 269 -13.80 7.07 26.55
N ALA A 270 -14.14 8.19 25.91
CA ALA A 270 -14.28 8.30 24.46
C ALA A 270 -13.89 9.70 24.01
N GLY A 271 -12.90 9.83 23.13
CA GLY A 271 -12.42 11.14 22.68
C GLY A 271 -11.03 11.10 22.05
N PRO A 272 -10.31 12.25 22.07
CA PRO A 272 -9.01 12.36 21.45
C PRO A 272 -7.98 11.37 22.00
N THR A 273 -7.08 10.91 21.14
CA THR A 273 -6.02 9.96 21.49
C THR A 273 -4.67 10.39 20.90
N THR A 274 -3.62 9.65 21.16
CA THR A 274 -2.32 9.84 20.51
C THR A 274 -1.70 8.49 20.19
N ALA A 275 -1.22 8.32 18.95
CA ALA A 275 -0.40 7.18 18.56
C ALA A 275 1.03 7.64 18.19
N LYS A 276 2.03 6.91 18.68
CA LYS A 276 3.45 7.17 18.39
C LYS A 276 4.14 5.87 17.99
N HIS A 277 4.84 5.89 16.86
CA HIS A 277 5.84 4.88 16.53
C HIS A 277 7.17 5.32 17.16
N VAL A 278 7.43 4.85 18.38
CA VAL A 278 8.61 5.21 19.19
C VAL A 278 9.90 4.80 18.47
N GLU A 279 9.87 3.62 17.86
CA GLU A 279 10.95 3.13 16.99
C GLU A 279 10.34 2.55 15.72
N SER A 280 11.03 2.71 14.59
CA SER A 280 10.65 2.15 13.30
C SER A 280 11.88 1.67 12.52
N LYS A 281 11.68 0.74 11.59
CA LYS A 281 12.67 0.35 10.60
C LYS A 281 12.19 0.70 9.18
N PRO A 282 13.05 1.15 8.27
CA PRO A 282 12.66 1.32 6.88
C PRO A 282 12.31 -0.02 6.22
N ASP A 283 11.16 -0.09 5.55
CA ASP A 283 10.81 -1.21 4.69
C ASP A 283 11.80 -1.31 3.51
N LEU A 284 12.33 -2.50 3.24
CA LEU A 284 13.38 -2.69 2.25
C LEU A 284 12.92 -2.41 0.80
N GLU A 285 11.62 -2.49 0.53
CA GLU A 285 11.04 -2.34 -0.81
C GLU A 285 10.52 -0.92 -1.08
N CYS A 286 10.00 -0.25 -0.06
CA CYS A 286 9.33 1.05 -0.20
C CYS A 286 9.82 2.13 0.76
N SER A 287 10.72 1.80 1.69
CA SER A 287 11.30 2.70 2.69
C SER A 287 10.30 3.31 3.68
N TRP A 288 9.06 2.82 3.73
CA TRP A 288 8.13 3.22 4.78
C TRP A 288 8.67 2.88 6.17
N PRO A 289 8.45 3.73 7.19
CA PRO A 289 8.93 3.49 8.54
C PRO A 289 8.05 2.46 9.26
N GLU A 290 8.22 1.17 8.92
CA GLU A 290 7.52 0.05 9.57
C GLU A 290 7.76 0.10 11.09
N PRO A 291 6.70 0.19 11.92
CA PRO A 291 6.83 0.34 13.37
C PRO A 291 7.52 -0.85 14.05
N LYS A 292 8.27 -0.55 15.11
CA LYS A 292 8.99 -1.52 15.95
C LYS A 292 8.65 -1.41 17.42
N ARG A 293 8.49 -0.18 17.93
CA ARG A 293 8.03 0.09 19.29
C ARG A 293 6.94 1.14 19.22
N VAL A 294 5.90 0.99 20.01
CA VAL A 294 4.73 1.87 19.97
C VAL A 294 4.36 2.39 21.35
N LEU A 295 3.72 3.56 21.35
CA LEU A 295 3.05 4.16 22.50
C LEU A 295 1.70 4.70 22.05
N PHE A 296 0.62 4.20 22.66
CA PHE A 296 -0.75 4.65 22.46
C PHE A 296 -1.29 5.23 23.77
N GLU A 297 -1.92 6.39 23.71
CA GLU A 297 -2.36 7.13 24.89
C GLU A 297 -3.81 7.63 24.74
N TRP A 298 -4.60 7.44 25.81
CA TRP A 298 -5.94 7.99 25.99
C TRP A 298 -5.91 8.93 27.18
N ASN A 299 -5.74 10.23 26.92
CA ASN A 299 -5.62 11.24 27.97
C ASN A 299 -6.68 12.32 27.75
N GLY A 300 -7.47 12.61 28.77
CA GLY A 300 -8.52 13.64 28.69
C GLY A 300 -9.49 13.58 29.84
N THR A 301 -10.78 13.80 29.54
CA THR A 301 -11.86 13.70 30.51
C THR A 301 -12.61 12.39 30.28
N GLY A 302 -12.77 11.59 31.34
CA GLY A 302 -13.57 10.38 31.34
C GLY A 302 -15.07 10.66 31.25
N THR A 303 -15.86 9.61 31.05
CA THR A 303 -17.32 9.70 30.96
C THR A 303 -17.98 10.18 32.26
N ASP A 304 -17.27 10.03 33.39
CA ASP A 304 -17.68 10.53 34.72
C ASP A 304 -17.30 12.00 34.98
N GLY A 305 -16.72 12.68 33.98
CA GLY A 305 -16.29 14.07 34.08
C GLY A 305 -14.95 14.28 34.81
N LYS A 306 -14.24 13.22 35.22
CA LYS A 306 -12.94 13.31 35.90
C LYS A 306 -11.78 13.15 34.92
N PRO A 307 -10.56 13.58 35.29
CA PRO A 307 -9.37 13.29 34.50
C PRO A 307 -9.19 11.78 34.29
N PHE A 308 -8.94 11.39 33.04
CA PHE A 308 -8.73 10.01 32.62
C PHE A 308 -7.38 9.87 31.93
N SER A 309 -6.68 8.77 32.23
CA SER A 309 -5.42 8.41 31.57
C SER A 309 -5.31 6.90 31.42
N ALA A 310 -5.01 6.45 30.20
CA ALA A 310 -4.65 5.08 29.90
C ALA A 310 -3.57 5.02 28.82
N SER A 311 -2.79 3.94 28.81
CA SER A 311 -1.72 3.74 27.82
C SER A 311 -1.47 2.27 27.49
N ILE A 312 -1.02 2.04 26.26
CA ILE A 312 -0.40 0.79 25.81
C ILE A 312 0.99 1.14 25.26
N GLU A 313 2.03 0.50 25.77
CA GLU A 313 3.40 0.68 25.30
C GLU A 313 4.09 -0.69 25.16
N GLY A 314 4.87 -0.88 24.11
CA GLY A 314 5.64 -2.11 23.96
C GLY A 314 6.31 -2.27 22.60
N ASP A 315 7.15 -3.30 22.52
CA ASP A 315 7.80 -3.72 21.30
C ASP A 315 6.86 -4.59 20.48
N LEU A 316 6.73 -4.29 19.19
CA LEU A 316 5.90 -5.05 18.29
C LEU A 316 6.59 -6.35 17.88
N PRO A 317 5.83 -7.45 17.72
CA PRO A 317 6.37 -8.69 17.19
C PRO A 317 6.78 -8.53 15.72
N GLN A 318 7.24 -9.62 15.12
CA GLN A 318 7.29 -9.68 13.66
C GLN A 318 5.90 -9.36 13.10
N ARG A 319 5.85 -8.49 12.07
CA ARG A 319 4.59 -8.14 11.43
C ARG A 319 3.83 -9.40 11.00
N THR A 320 2.53 -9.38 11.24
CA THR A 320 1.59 -10.43 10.85
C THR A 320 1.42 -10.42 9.35
N ASP A 321 1.13 -9.25 8.76
CA ASP A 321 0.95 -9.11 7.30
C ASP A 321 1.48 -7.76 6.79
N ARG A 322 1.66 -7.66 5.47
CA ARG A 322 1.93 -6.42 4.75
C ARG A 322 1.09 -6.38 3.48
N VAL A 323 -0.05 -5.69 3.54
CA VAL A 323 -1.01 -5.60 2.43
C VAL A 323 -0.55 -4.53 1.44
N ASP A 324 -0.31 -4.93 0.19
CA ASP A 324 -0.12 -4.00 -0.94
C ASP A 324 -1.50 -3.61 -1.49
N VAL A 325 -1.94 -2.40 -1.18
CA VAL A 325 -3.26 -1.88 -1.56
C VAL A 325 -3.42 -1.83 -3.09
N LEU A 326 -2.32 -1.64 -3.84
CA LEU A 326 -2.36 -1.61 -5.31
C LEU A 326 -2.31 -3.00 -5.94
N SER A 327 -1.78 -4.00 -5.23
CA SER A 327 -1.67 -5.37 -5.76
C SER A 327 -3.04 -5.98 -6.09
N HIS A 328 -4.07 -5.59 -5.35
CA HIS A 328 -5.46 -6.02 -5.49
C HIS A 328 -6.23 -5.32 -6.61
N ILE A 329 -5.61 -4.36 -7.30
CA ILE A 329 -6.20 -3.69 -8.45
C ILE A 329 -5.91 -4.49 -9.74
N PRO A 330 -6.92 -4.78 -10.59
CA PRO A 330 -6.71 -5.45 -11.86
C PRO A 330 -5.60 -4.80 -12.71
N GLY A 331 -4.80 -5.63 -13.38
CA GLY A 331 -3.53 -5.22 -14.01
C GLY A 331 -3.62 -4.08 -15.03
N PHE A 332 -4.79 -3.83 -15.62
CA PHE A 332 -4.98 -2.72 -16.57
C PHE A 332 -5.06 -1.33 -15.89
N ILE A 333 -5.33 -1.25 -14.57
CA ILE A 333 -5.38 0.01 -13.81
C ILE A 333 -4.01 0.36 -13.20
N LYS A 334 -3.13 -0.62 -12.96
CA LYS A 334 -1.78 -0.41 -12.39
C LYS A 334 -0.90 0.51 -13.24
N SER A 335 -1.11 0.57 -14.55
CA SER A 335 -0.38 1.45 -15.48
C SER A 335 -0.76 2.93 -15.35
N ILE A 336 -1.91 3.24 -14.73
CA ILE A 336 -2.48 4.58 -14.58
C ILE A 336 -2.12 5.17 -13.21
N VAL A 337 -2.07 4.34 -12.16
CA VAL A 337 -1.73 4.74 -10.79
C VAL A 337 -0.23 5.03 -10.63
N GLY A 338 0.63 4.38 -11.42
CA GLY A 338 2.08 4.61 -11.38
C GLY A 338 2.52 6.03 -11.80
N GLY A 339 1.58 6.90 -12.19
CA GLY A 339 1.82 8.28 -12.59
C GLY A 339 1.64 9.33 -11.49
N VAL A 340 0.93 9.04 -10.38
CA VAL A 340 0.74 10.05 -9.33
C VAL A 340 0.79 9.46 -7.92
N SER A 341 1.63 10.08 -7.08
CA SER A 341 2.24 9.54 -5.87
C SER A 341 3.26 8.43 -6.14
N GLY A 342 4.55 8.75 -6.10
CA GLY A 342 5.65 7.77 -6.20
C GLY A 342 5.71 6.76 -5.04
N ALA A 343 4.73 6.79 -4.14
CA ALA A 343 4.65 5.96 -2.95
C ALA A 343 3.65 4.82 -3.15
N ARG A 344 4.07 3.57 -2.88
CA ARG A 344 3.19 2.39 -2.92
C ARG A 344 2.44 2.30 -1.58
N PRO A 345 1.09 2.41 -1.55
CA PRO A 345 0.36 2.34 -0.31
C PRO A 345 0.43 0.94 0.31
N PHE A 346 0.86 0.88 1.57
CA PHE A 346 0.99 -0.37 2.33
C PHE A 346 0.28 -0.27 3.67
N ILE A 347 -0.32 -1.37 4.09
CA ILE A 347 -0.85 -1.58 5.45
C ILE A 347 0.01 -2.62 6.13
N TYR A 348 0.69 -2.22 7.21
CA TYR A 348 1.44 -3.12 8.08
C TYR A 348 0.52 -3.59 9.21
N GLN A 349 0.27 -4.89 9.29
CA GLN A 349 -0.62 -5.47 10.28
C GLN A 349 0.18 -6.22 11.34
N PHE A 350 -0.19 -6.06 12.60
CA PHE A 350 0.44 -6.72 13.75
C PHE A 350 -0.66 -7.31 14.61
N SER A 351 -0.55 -8.61 14.91
CA SER A 351 -1.43 -9.34 15.79
C SER A 351 -0.56 -10.08 16.79
N THR A 352 -0.85 -9.90 18.08
CA THR A 352 0.05 -10.37 19.13
C THR A 352 -0.45 -11.68 19.71
N LYS A 353 0.42 -12.69 19.72
CA LYS A 353 0.19 -13.92 20.49
C LYS A 353 0.45 -13.70 21.98
N GLU A 354 1.46 -12.88 22.29
CA GLU A 354 1.77 -12.43 23.64
C GLU A 354 0.89 -11.23 24.02
N HIS A 355 0.65 -11.09 25.31
CA HIS A 355 -0.22 -10.02 25.80
C HIS A 355 0.53 -8.69 25.87
N PHE A 356 -0.04 -7.66 25.22
CA PHE A 356 0.24 -6.29 25.57
C PHE A 356 -0.44 -5.95 26.90
N LYS A 357 0.04 -4.91 27.57
CA LYS A 357 -0.51 -4.45 28.83
C LYS A 357 -1.20 -3.12 28.64
N LEU A 358 -2.50 -3.09 28.91
CA LEU A 358 -3.25 -1.84 29.03
C LEU A 358 -3.09 -1.33 30.46
N LYS A 359 -2.53 -0.14 30.60
CA LYS A 359 -2.48 0.58 31.88
C LYS A 359 -3.64 1.57 31.95
N VAL A 360 -4.46 1.51 32.99
CA VAL A 360 -5.54 2.47 33.29
C VAL A 360 -5.36 2.94 34.72
N GLY A 361 -4.89 4.17 34.91
CA GLY A 361 -4.45 4.64 36.23
C GLY A 361 -3.36 3.71 36.82
N ASP A 362 -3.66 3.13 37.99
CA ASP A 362 -2.76 2.19 38.70
C ASP A 362 -3.00 0.71 38.33
N VAL A 363 -3.99 0.42 37.49
CA VAL A 363 -4.32 -0.94 37.06
C VAL A 363 -3.60 -1.26 35.75
N GLU A 364 -3.04 -2.45 35.65
CA GLU A 364 -2.42 -2.97 34.44
C GLU A 364 -3.02 -4.35 34.11
N GLU A 365 -3.57 -4.51 32.92
CA GLU A 365 -4.21 -5.77 32.49
C GLU A 365 -3.63 -6.27 31.17
N PRO A 366 -3.20 -7.54 31.11
CA PRO A 366 -2.72 -8.16 29.87
C PRO A 366 -3.89 -8.48 28.93
N GLY A 367 -3.72 -8.24 27.63
CA GLY A 367 -4.70 -8.55 26.60
C GLY A 367 -4.08 -8.71 25.21
N GLN A 368 -4.91 -9.16 24.26
CA GLN A 368 -4.54 -9.28 22.85
C GLN A 368 -4.56 -7.90 22.19
N LEU A 369 -3.64 -7.68 21.25
CA LEU A 369 -3.54 -6.46 20.46
C LEU A 369 -3.58 -6.80 18.98
N PHE A 370 -4.43 -6.11 18.25
CA PHE A 370 -4.39 -6.00 16.80
C PHE A 370 -4.13 -4.54 16.42
N MET A 371 -3.18 -4.33 15.51
CA MET A 371 -2.72 -3.02 15.09
C MET A 371 -2.55 -2.96 13.58
N GLU A 372 -2.91 -1.83 12.99
CA GLU A 372 -2.55 -1.49 11.63
C GLU A 372 -1.82 -0.15 11.57
N ALA A 373 -0.74 -0.09 10.79
CA ALA A 373 -0.07 1.14 10.39
C ALA A 373 -0.11 1.25 8.87
N THR A 374 -0.83 2.24 8.37
CA THR A 374 -1.02 2.47 6.93
C THR A 374 -0.21 3.67 6.47
N PHE A 375 0.48 3.52 5.34
CA PHE A 375 1.18 4.60 4.67
C PHE A 375 0.70 4.70 3.23
N ILE A 376 0.29 5.89 2.79
CA ILE A 376 -0.29 6.16 1.47
C ILE A 376 0.58 7.16 0.71
N SER A 377 0.98 8.24 1.36
CA SER A 377 1.83 9.30 0.79
C SER A 377 2.76 9.88 1.86
N GLU A 378 3.83 10.54 1.42
CA GLU A 378 4.76 11.20 2.32
C GLU A 378 4.08 12.37 3.04
N THR A 379 4.39 12.54 4.33
CA THR A 379 4.01 13.71 5.11
C THR A 379 5.22 14.62 5.24
N THR A 380 5.03 15.93 5.22
CA THR A 380 6.11 16.89 5.45
C THR A 380 6.29 17.08 6.96
N GLU A 381 6.76 16.07 7.67
CA GLU A 381 7.19 16.27 9.06
C GLU A 381 8.54 17.00 9.05
N THR A 382 8.58 18.20 9.63
CA THR A 382 9.82 18.88 10.03
C THR A 382 10.44 18.11 11.18
N THR A 383 11.26 17.11 10.87
CA THR A 383 12.31 16.67 11.78
C THR A 383 13.18 17.90 12.08
N PRO A 384 13.48 18.26 13.35
CA PRO A 384 14.50 19.25 13.60
C PRO A 384 15.77 18.72 12.92
N ALA A 385 16.28 19.50 11.97
CA ALA A 385 17.52 19.17 11.31
C ALA A 385 18.55 18.89 12.41
N SER A 386 18.96 17.63 12.52
CA SER A 386 20.26 17.31 13.08
C SER A 386 21.24 18.19 12.30
N SER A 387 21.77 19.19 13.00
CA SER A 387 22.68 20.19 12.47
C SER A 387 24.00 19.52 12.09
N LEU A 388 24.01 18.85 10.94
CA LEU A 388 25.21 18.59 10.19
C LEU A 388 25.22 19.62 9.07
N GLU A 389 25.78 20.79 9.40
CA GLU A 389 26.25 21.73 8.40
C GLU A 389 27.14 20.96 7.41
N MET A 390 26.73 20.96 6.14
CA MET A 390 27.57 20.50 5.05
C MET A 390 28.77 21.45 4.93
N PRO A 391 30.03 20.98 5.07
CA PRO A 391 31.17 21.86 4.83
C PRO A 391 31.24 22.14 3.33
N THR A 392 30.83 23.35 2.95
CA THR A 392 31.17 23.97 1.66
C THR A 392 32.67 24.26 1.65
N THR A 393 33.49 23.28 1.27
CA THR A 393 34.76 23.48 0.53
C THR A 393 35.44 22.12 0.27
N PHE A 394 35.26 21.59 -0.94
CA PHE A 394 36.14 20.55 -1.48
C PHE A 394 37.53 21.18 -1.76
N LYS A 395 38.52 20.93 -0.90
CA LYS A 395 39.93 21.17 -1.22
C LYS A 395 40.47 19.98 -2.04
N PRO A 396 40.98 20.18 -3.26
CA PRO A 396 41.59 19.10 -4.01
C PRO A 396 42.97 18.79 -3.41
N ILE A 397 43.18 17.55 -2.96
CA ILE A 397 44.51 17.05 -2.62
C ILE A 397 45.21 16.65 -3.91
N PHE A 398 45.93 17.60 -4.52
CA PHE A 398 47.00 17.28 -5.47
C PHE A 398 48.27 16.96 -4.68
N ARG A 399 48.69 15.70 -4.67
CA ARG A 399 50.07 15.34 -4.32
C ARG A 399 50.96 15.68 -5.50
N ALA A 400 51.82 16.67 -5.31
CA ALA A 400 52.94 16.95 -6.17
C ALA A 400 54.04 15.90 -5.96
N HIS A 401 54.49 15.27 -7.05
CA HIS A 401 55.85 14.73 -7.14
C HIS A 401 56.61 15.55 -8.19
N SER A 402 57.83 15.94 -7.83
CA SER A 402 58.68 16.89 -8.53
C SER A 402 59.77 16.22 -9.39
N SER A 403 59.87 16.71 -10.63
CA SER A 403 61.12 16.97 -11.39
C SER A 403 61.79 15.80 -12.17
N PRO A 404 62.74 16.07 -13.10
CA PRO A 404 62.51 16.67 -14.42
C PRO A 404 63.29 15.96 -15.56
N GLY A 405 62.77 15.95 -16.79
CA GLY A 405 63.49 15.37 -17.95
C GLY A 405 63.24 16.13 -19.25
N LYS A 406 64.28 16.83 -19.73
CA LYS A 406 64.37 17.49 -21.05
C LYS A 406 64.42 16.44 -22.18
N GLY A 407 63.63 16.63 -23.23
CA GLY A 407 63.78 15.90 -24.50
C GLY A 407 63.06 16.61 -25.65
N LYS A 408 63.84 17.17 -26.59
CA LYS A 408 63.41 17.79 -27.85
C LYS A 408 62.84 16.72 -28.79
N GLY A 409 61.74 17.02 -29.48
CA GLY A 409 61.22 16.21 -30.59
C GLY A 409 60.06 16.90 -31.30
N ILE A 410 60.30 17.34 -32.52
CA ILE A 410 59.41 18.05 -33.44
C ILE A 410 58.41 17.07 -34.04
N GLY A 411 57.11 17.41 -34.15
CA GLY A 411 56.19 16.67 -35.03
C GLY A 411 54.70 16.68 -34.67
N ASN A 412 53.98 17.65 -35.21
CA ASN A 412 52.63 17.55 -35.80
C ASN A 412 51.34 17.28 -34.96
N VAL A 413 50.49 18.32 -35.03
CA VAL A 413 49.01 18.36 -34.95
C VAL A 413 48.35 18.06 -33.61
N TYR A 414 48.33 19.09 -32.75
CA TYR A 414 47.27 19.24 -31.74
C TYR A 414 45.92 19.41 -32.45
N ARG A 415 45.16 18.31 -32.64
CA ARG A 415 43.70 18.42 -32.73
C ARG A 415 43.26 18.91 -31.36
N GLN A 416 42.91 20.19 -31.24
CA GLN A 416 42.18 20.69 -30.07
C GLN A 416 40.96 19.78 -29.90
N ARG A 417 40.99 18.86 -28.92
CA ARG A 417 39.77 18.26 -28.39
C ARG A 417 39.02 19.41 -27.77
N ARG A 418 38.05 19.96 -28.52
CA ARG A 418 36.98 20.77 -27.95
C ARG A 418 36.46 19.99 -26.75
N ARG A 419 36.67 20.49 -25.53
CA ARG A 419 35.89 20.04 -24.38
C ARG A 419 34.44 20.22 -24.79
N LYS A 420 33.72 19.11 -24.99
CA LYS A 420 32.27 19.16 -25.11
C LYS A 420 31.79 19.77 -23.80
N LEU A 421 31.28 21.00 -23.85
CA LEU A 421 30.43 21.51 -22.78
C LEU A 421 29.40 20.42 -22.47
N ALA A 422 29.22 20.10 -21.19
CA ALA A 422 28.16 19.21 -20.75
C ALA A 422 26.81 19.87 -21.08
N LYS A 423 26.28 19.60 -22.28
CA LYS A 423 24.86 19.76 -22.54
C LYS A 423 24.14 18.75 -21.66
N ASP A 424 23.06 19.18 -21.03
CA ASP A 424 22.18 18.30 -20.26
C ASP A 424 21.75 17.13 -21.18
N ASN A 425 22.30 15.93 -20.94
CA ASN A 425 22.21 14.79 -21.86
C ASN A 425 20.76 14.34 -22.08
N ILE A 426 19.85 14.73 -21.18
CA ILE A 426 18.43 14.40 -21.29
C ILE A 426 17.77 15.05 -22.51
N LEU A 427 18.21 16.25 -22.92
CA LEU A 427 17.72 16.93 -24.12
C LEU A 427 18.23 16.28 -25.42
N ALA A 428 19.25 15.42 -25.34
CA ALA A 428 19.73 14.63 -26.47
C ALA A 428 18.73 13.50 -26.84
N ILE A 429 17.81 13.14 -25.94
CA ILE A 429 16.68 12.29 -26.28
C ILE A 429 15.74 13.08 -27.20
N SER A 430 15.79 12.76 -28.49
CA SER A 430 15.04 13.50 -29.50
C SER A 430 13.52 13.27 -29.36
N LYS A 431 12.73 14.27 -29.75
CA LYS A 431 11.26 14.12 -29.85
C LYS A 431 10.86 12.97 -30.77
N ALA A 432 11.69 12.66 -31.78
CA ALA A 432 11.47 11.53 -32.68
C ALA A 432 11.65 10.18 -31.97
N SER A 433 12.63 10.05 -31.06
CA SER A 433 12.83 8.83 -30.26
C SER A 433 11.64 8.58 -29.33
N ILE A 434 11.16 9.63 -28.66
CA ILE A 434 9.98 9.57 -27.79
C ILE A 434 8.74 9.19 -28.63
N ARG A 435 8.56 9.77 -29.82
CA ARG A 435 7.49 9.37 -30.75
C ARG A 435 7.58 7.90 -31.11
N LYS A 436 8.76 7.39 -31.51
CA LYS A 436 8.95 5.99 -31.88
C LYS A 436 8.55 5.05 -30.73
N LEU A 437 8.94 5.38 -29.49
CA LEU A 437 8.57 4.61 -28.31
C LEU A 437 7.05 4.64 -28.07
N ALA A 438 6.44 5.83 -28.11
CA ALA A 438 5.01 6.00 -27.95
C ALA A 438 4.20 5.25 -29.03
N ARG A 439 4.68 5.22 -30.28
CA ARG A 439 4.07 4.43 -31.35
C ARG A 439 4.07 2.93 -31.05
N ARG A 440 5.16 2.40 -30.50
CA ARG A 440 5.25 0.99 -30.08
C ARG A 440 4.27 0.68 -28.94
N GLY A 441 3.96 1.66 -28.10
CA GLY A 441 2.90 1.58 -27.09
C GLY A 441 1.48 1.88 -27.60
N GLY A 442 1.25 1.94 -28.92
CA GLY A 442 -0.08 2.16 -29.50
C GLY A 442 -0.56 3.62 -29.52
N ILE A 443 0.27 4.59 -29.16
CA ILE A 443 -0.13 6.00 -29.05
C ILE A 443 -0.23 6.65 -30.44
N ARG A 444 -1.41 7.21 -30.76
CA ARG A 444 -1.69 7.79 -32.10
C ARG A 444 -1.36 9.29 -32.25
N ARG A 445 -1.46 10.09 -31.18
CA ARG A 445 -1.15 11.54 -31.16
C ARG A 445 -0.48 11.89 -29.84
N ILE A 446 0.43 12.87 -29.85
CA ILE A 446 1.20 13.30 -28.67
C ILE A 446 1.12 14.83 -28.59
N GLN A 447 0.77 15.36 -27.42
CA GLN A 447 0.78 16.80 -27.17
C GLN A 447 2.21 17.34 -27.01
N GLY A 448 2.42 18.63 -27.32
CA GLY A 448 3.76 19.23 -27.33
C GLY A 448 4.49 19.22 -25.98
N GLU A 449 3.75 19.33 -24.89
CA GLU A 449 4.28 19.39 -23.51
C GLU A 449 4.74 18.02 -22.99
N PHE A 450 4.15 16.94 -23.51
CA PHE A 450 4.50 15.56 -23.14
C PHE A 450 5.97 15.20 -23.41
N TYR A 451 6.64 15.89 -24.34
CA TYR A 451 8.04 15.59 -24.64
C TYR A 451 8.99 15.90 -23.47
N ASP A 452 8.68 16.93 -22.69
CA ASP A 452 9.50 17.35 -21.58
C ASP A 452 9.17 16.52 -20.32
N GLU A 453 7.91 16.17 -20.16
CA GLU A 453 7.45 15.21 -19.14
C GLU A 453 8.03 13.81 -19.34
N ALA A 454 8.03 13.30 -20.58
CA ALA A 454 8.66 12.01 -20.90
C ALA A 454 10.16 12.00 -20.59
N ARG A 455 10.85 13.14 -20.79
CA ARG A 455 12.26 13.29 -20.41
C ARG A 455 12.45 13.34 -18.90
N ALA A 456 11.59 14.06 -18.19
CA ALA A 456 11.60 14.09 -16.73
C ALA A 456 11.39 12.69 -16.14
N ALA A 457 10.44 11.92 -16.67
CA ALA A 457 10.18 10.54 -16.27
C ALA A 457 11.39 9.61 -16.52
N ILE A 458 12.04 9.71 -17.68
CA ILE A 458 13.26 8.95 -18.00
C ILE A 458 14.39 9.31 -17.03
N LYS A 459 14.55 10.60 -16.71
CA LYS A 459 15.57 11.07 -15.76
C LYS A 459 15.29 10.54 -14.35
N ALA A 460 14.06 10.67 -13.87
CA ALA A 460 13.65 10.19 -12.55
C ALA A 460 13.85 8.67 -12.41
N TYR A 461 13.48 7.91 -13.44
CA TYR A 461 13.71 6.47 -13.48
C TYR A 461 15.20 6.12 -13.43
N LEU A 462 16.03 6.80 -14.23
CA LEU A 462 17.48 6.55 -14.19
C LEU A 462 18.08 6.91 -12.83
N THR A 463 17.61 8.00 -12.21
CA THR A 463 18.04 8.40 -10.86
C THR A 463 17.71 7.33 -9.82
N SER A 464 16.53 6.72 -9.86
CA SER A 464 16.17 5.66 -8.89
C SER A 464 17.04 4.40 -9.05
N VAL A 465 17.31 4.00 -10.30
CA VAL A 465 18.21 2.88 -10.61
C VAL A 465 19.62 3.17 -10.09
N LEU A 466 20.14 4.38 -10.31
CA LEU A 466 21.48 4.76 -9.84
C LEU A 466 21.58 4.83 -8.32
N HIS A 467 20.59 5.39 -7.62
CA HIS A 467 20.57 5.38 -6.14
C HIS A 467 20.60 3.97 -5.57
N ARG A 468 19.90 3.03 -6.21
CA ARG A 468 19.89 1.63 -5.77
C ARG A 468 21.23 0.95 -6.00
N ILE A 469 21.84 1.15 -7.17
CA ILE A 469 23.20 0.66 -7.46
C ILE A 469 24.21 1.18 -6.44
N VAL A 470 24.16 2.48 -6.14
CA VAL A 470 25.06 3.09 -5.14
C VAL A 470 24.82 2.48 -3.77
N ARG A 471 23.56 2.28 -3.35
CA ARG A 471 23.23 1.64 -2.08
C ARG A 471 23.75 0.20 -1.98
N ILE A 472 23.68 -0.58 -3.06
CA ILE A 472 24.25 -1.94 -3.12
C ILE A 472 25.78 -1.91 -2.95
N LEU A 473 26.44 -0.92 -3.55
CA LEU A 473 27.90 -0.79 -3.50
C LEU A 473 28.43 -0.19 -2.20
N GLU A 474 27.62 0.62 -1.49
CA GLU A 474 28.04 1.42 -0.32
C GLU A 474 27.43 0.94 1.03
N SER A 475 26.51 -0.04 1.07
CA SER A 475 25.89 -0.46 2.33
C SER A 475 26.79 -1.34 3.22
N ASP A 476 26.98 -0.93 4.48
CA ASP A 476 27.73 -1.64 5.52
C ASP A 476 26.85 -2.45 6.52
N GLY A 477 25.53 -2.59 6.29
CA GLY A 477 24.59 -3.25 7.22
C GLY A 477 24.44 -4.78 7.07
N PRO A 478 23.84 -5.47 8.07
CA PRO A 478 23.49 -6.90 7.99
C PRO A 478 22.21 -7.12 7.17
N MET A 479 22.21 -8.16 6.33
CA MET A 479 21.14 -8.45 5.37
C MET A 479 20.89 -9.97 5.27
N ASN A 480 19.68 -10.35 4.85
CA ASN A 480 19.20 -11.74 4.78
C ASN A 480 19.97 -12.64 3.77
N GLU A 481 19.90 -13.96 3.96
CA GLU A 481 20.68 -15.01 3.25
C GLU A 481 20.72 -14.92 1.71
N VAL A 482 19.65 -14.44 1.05
CA VAL A 482 19.60 -14.34 -0.42
C VAL A 482 20.49 -13.20 -0.94
N GLU A 483 20.75 -12.18 -0.13
CA GLU A 483 21.66 -11.07 -0.48
C GLU A 483 23.11 -11.37 -0.11
N THR A 484 23.35 -12.34 0.76
CA THR A 484 24.70 -12.84 1.09
C THR A 484 25.36 -13.47 -0.15
N LEU A 485 24.60 -14.18 -0.99
CA LEU A 485 25.12 -14.83 -2.19
C LEU A 485 25.66 -13.85 -3.25
N HIS A 486 24.96 -12.72 -3.47
CA HIS A 486 25.44 -11.69 -4.40
C HIS A 486 26.66 -10.95 -3.84
N ARG A 487 26.73 -10.80 -2.51
CA ARG A 487 27.83 -10.11 -1.82
C ARG A 487 29.12 -10.93 -1.74
N GLU A 488 29.05 -12.26 -1.71
CA GLU A 488 30.25 -13.13 -1.72
C GLU A 488 31.10 -12.93 -2.98
N THR A 489 30.49 -12.53 -4.10
CA THR A 489 31.20 -12.20 -5.35
C THR A 489 31.56 -10.70 -5.46
N VAL A 490 30.96 -9.85 -4.63
CA VAL A 490 31.14 -8.39 -4.65
C VAL A 490 32.18 -8.00 -3.58
N GLN A 491 33.42 -7.80 -4.03
CA GLN A 491 34.48 -7.22 -3.20
C GLN A 491 34.00 -5.91 -2.56
N LYS A 492 34.09 -5.78 -1.23
CA LYS A 492 33.70 -4.59 -0.46
C LYS A 492 34.36 -3.33 -1.06
N THR A 493 33.63 -2.21 -1.15
CA THR A 493 34.13 -0.87 -1.56
C THR A 493 34.54 -0.69 -3.03
N ARG A 494 33.86 -1.35 -3.97
CA ARG A 494 34.10 -1.11 -5.41
C ARG A 494 33.54 0.25 -5.86
N LYS A 495 34.41 1.10 -6.43
CA LYS A 495 34.05 2.40 -7.03
C LYS A 495 33.51 2.30 -8.47
N VAL A 496 33.43 1.08 -9.01
CA VAL A 496 33.06 0.82 -10.41
C VAL A 496 31.82 -0.05 -10.44
N VAL A 497 30.76 0.46 -11.07
CA VAL A 497 29.50 -0.24 -11.32
C VAL A 497 29.70 -1.30 -12.40
N LYS A 498 29.35 -2.56 -12.11
CA LYS A 498 29.31 -3.66 -13.07
C LYS A 498 27.89 -3.88 -13.61
N VAL A 499 27.79 -4.63 -14.70
CA VAL A 499 26.52 -5.03 -15.31
C VAL A 499 25.63 -5.78 -14.33
N GLU A 500 26.26 -6.59 -13.47
CA GLU A 500 25.64 -7.39 -12.41
C GLU A 500 24.89 -6.52 -11.40
N ASP A 501 25.52 -5.43 -10.95
CA ASP A 501 24.95 -4.47 -10.01
C ASP A 501 23.70 -3.78 -10.62
N VAL A 502 23.74 -3.51 -11.93
CA VAL A 502 22.61 -2.94 -12.68
C VAL A 502 21.46 -3.95 -12.80
N VAL A 503 21.76 -5.20 -13.15
CA VAL A 503 20.75 -6.27 -13.30
C VAL A 503 20.08 -6.54 -11.94
N PHE A 504 20.87 -6.60 -10.86
CA PHE A 504 20.36 -6.80 -9.51
C PHE A 504 19.48 -5.62 -9.05
N ALA A 505 19.94 -4.38 -9.27
CA ALA A 505 19.15 -3.18 -8.95
C ALA A 505 17.81 -3.14 -9.71
N LEU A 506 17.79 -3.56 -10.98
CA LEU A 506 16.58 -3.62 -11.78
C LEU A 506 15.65 -4.77 -11.37
N LYS A 507 16.20 -5.94 -11.01
CA LYS A 507 15.42 -7.06 -10.49
C LYS A 507 14.68 -6.66 -9.20
N GLY A 508 15.36 -5.95 -8.31
CA GLY A 508 14.75 -5.40 -7.09
C GLY A 508 13.65 -4.36 -7.37
N LEU A 509 13.58 -3.79 -8.57
CA LEU A 509 12.50 -2.92 -9.05
C LEU A 509 11.40 -3.68 -9.80
N GLY A 510 11.41 -5.03 -9.75
CA GLY A 510 10.46 -5.88 -10.46
C GLY A 510 10.64 -5.88 -11.97
N ARG A 511 11.83 -5.50 -12.47
CA ARG A 511 12.13 -5.37 -13.90
C ARG A 511 13.34 -6.22 -14.25
N THR A 512 13.11 -7.34 -14.91
CA THR A 512 14.19 -8.18 -15.46
C THR A 512 14.54 -7.72 -16.87
N ILE A 513 15.83 -7.66 -17.20
CA ILE A 513 16.28 -7.40 -18.57
C ILE A 513 16.34 -8.73 -19.33
N TYR A 514 15.66 -8.80 -20.47
CA TYR A 514 15.74 -9.93 -21.38
C TYR A 514 17.19 -10.19 -21.84
N GLY A 515 17.64 -11.44 -21.80
CA GLY A 515 19.04 -11.83 -22.06
C GLY A 515 19.94 -11.89 -20.81
N PHE A 516 19.42 -11.54 -19.64
CA PHE A 516 20.12 -11.63 -18.34
C PHE A 516 19.45 -12.58 -17.34
N GLY A 517 18.54 -13.46 -17.80
CA GLY A 517 17.81 -14.42 -16.95
C GLY A 517 18.65 -15.57 -16.40
N TRP A 518 19.86 -15.80 -16.95
CA TRP A 518 20.81 -16.83 -16.51
C TRP A 518 21.46 -16.53 -15.15
N TYR A 519 21.28 -15.31 -14.62
CA TYR A 519 21.75 -14.92 -13.30
C TYR A 519 21.05 -15.68 -12.14
N ASP A 520 19.87 -16.25 -12.38
CA ASP A 520 19.10 -17.00 -11.38
C ASP A 520 19.44 -18.50 -11.35
N SER A 521 20.08 -19.04 -12.39
CA SER A 521 20.36 -20.47 -12.54
C SER A 521 21.82 -20.85 -12.25
N GLY A 522 22.71 -19.87 -12.03
CA GLY A 522 24.14 -20.10 -11.74
C GLY A 522 24.96 -20.67 -12.91
N VAL A 523 24.42 -20.68 -14.13
CA VAL A 523 25.08 -21.22 -15.34
C VAL A 523 25.26 -20.08 -16.34
N GLU A 524 26.51 -19.67 -16.61
CA GLU A 524 26.79 -18.73 -17.69
C GLU A 524 26.37 -19.32 -19.04
N PRO A 525 25.70 -18.55 -19.91
CA PRO A 525 25.41 -19.03 -21.25
C PRO A 525 26.72 -19.20 -22.00
N VAL A 526 27.00 -20.44 -22.43
CA VAL A 526 28.12 -20.74 -23.32
C VAL A 526 27.97 -19.86 -24.55
N ALA A 527 28.94 -18.98 -24.78
CA ALA A 527 28.98 -18.16 -25.98
C ALA A 527 29.05 -19.08 -27.20
N THR A 528 27.92 -19.30 -27.88
CA THR A 528 27.95 -19.81 -29.24
C THR A 528 28.63 -18.74 -30.06
N ARG A 529 29.86 -19.05 -30.43
CA ARG A 529 30.70 -18.25 -31.32
C ARG A 529 30.07 -18.33 -32.70
N THR A 530 28.96 -17.63 -32.92
CA THR A 530 28.49 -17.36 -34.28
C THR A 530 29.55 -16.46 -34.90
N SER A 531 30.19 -17.01 -35.92
CA SER A 531 31.23 -16.38 -36.72
C SER A 531 30.85 -14.94 -37.06
N ARG A 532 31.81 -14.04 -36.85
CA ARG A 532 31.87 -12.75 -37.52
C ARG A 532 31.68 -13.01 -39.02
N VAL A 533 30.49 -12.76 -39.55
CA VAL A 533 30.34 -12.46 -40.97
C VAL A 533 30.67 -10.98 -41.09
N SER A 534 31.90 -10.72 -41.56
CA SER A 534 32.32 -9.43 -42.07
C SER A 534 31.39 -9.04 -43.21
N LEU A 535 30.68 -7.92 -43.01
CA LEU A 535 30.21 -7.10 -44.12
C LEU A 535 31.44 -6.42 -44.72
N LEU A 536 31.40 -6.25 -46.05
CA LEU A 536 32.42 -5.75 -47.00
C LEU A 536 33.20 -6.89 -47.68
N ASP A 537 32.79 -7.25 -48.90
CA ASP A 537 33.24 -6.57 -50.12
C ASP A 537 32.24 -6.83 -51.27
N ASP A 538 31.76 -5.75 -51.87
CA ASP A 538 31.19 -5.72 -53.22
C ASP A 538 32.37 -5.81 -54.18
N GLU A 539 32.42 -6.81 -55.07
CA GLU A 539 33.05 -6.74 -56.40
C GLU A 539 32.73 -8.03 -57.18
N ASP A 540 31.89 -7.83 -58.21
CA ASP A 540 31.93 -8.36 -59.57
C ASP A 540 31.94 -9.89 -59.91
N GLU A 541 31.20 -10.14 -61.00
CA GLU A 541 31.32 -11.21 -62.00
C GLU A 541 30.48 -12.51 -61.89
N ASP A 542 29.53 -12.55 -62.83
CA ASP A 542 29.21 -13.63 -63.78
C ASP A 542 28.01 -14.56 -63.52
N ASP A 543 26.95 -14.22 -64.25
CA ASP A 543 25.92 -15.10 -64.81
C ASP A 543 26.53 -16.25 -65.62
N SER A 544 26.15 -17.49 -65.30
CA SER A 544 25.92 -18.52 -66.32
C SER A 544 25.03 -19.66 -65.80
N ASP A 545 23.77 -19.60 -66.22
CA ASP A 545 23.07 -20.61 -67.03
C ASP A 545 22.82 -22.05 -66.50
N SER A 546 21.68 -22.57 -66.99
CA SER A 546 21.13 -23.93 -66.97
C SER A 546 20.52 -24.43 -65.65
N GLY A 547 19.31 -25.00 -65.62
CA GLY A 547 18.31 -25.25 -66.66
C GLY A 547 17.15 -26.08 -66.07
N HIS A 548 15.97 -25.91 -66.68
CA HIS A 548 14.84 -26.83 -66.87
C HIS A 548 14.29 -27.71 -65.72
N GLU A 549 13.00 -27.56 -65.37
CA GLU A 549 11.83 -28.38 -65.85
C GLU A 549 11.85 -29.81 -65.26
N GLU A 550 10.78 -30.45 -64.80
CA GLU A 550 9.33 -30.28 -64.93
C GLU A 550 8.66 -31.21 -63.87
N ASN A 551 7.42 -30.88 -63.52
CA ASN A 551 6.26 -31.70 -63.12
C ASN A 551 6.41 -33.17 -62.68
N VAL A 552 5.58 -33.58 -61.70
CA VAL A 552 4.47 -34.55 -61.89
C VAL A 552 3.61 -34.63 -60.61
N ASP A 553 2.30 -34.46 -60.80
CA ASP A 553 1.18 -34.76 -59.91
C ASP A 553 1.04 -36.26 -59.59
N GLU A 554 0.52 -36.60 -58.40
CA GLU A 554 -0.51 -37.63 -58.15
C GLU A 554 -0.67 -37.79 -56.62
N SER A 555 -1.77 -37.36 -56.00
CA SER A 555 -3.10 -38.02 -55.90
C SER A 555 -3.26 -38.90 -54.65
N SER A 556 -4.50 -38.90 -54.16
CA SER A 556 -5.18 -39.86 -53.28
C SER A 556 -4.90 -39.83 -51.76
N ASP A 557 -5.89 -39.27 -51.07
CA ASP A 557 -6.81 -39.97 -50.16
C ASP A 557 -6.46 -40.34 -48.71
N GLU A 558 -7.44 -39.90 -47.90
CA GLU A 558 -8.11 -40.60 -46.82
C GLU A 558 -7.50 -40.74 -45.42
N SER A 559 -8.29 -40.18 -44.49
CA SER A 559 -8.63 -40.76 -43.18
C SER A 559 -7.52 -40.68 -42.12
N SER A 560 -7.74 -40.52 -40.82
CA SER A 560 -8.91 -40.35 -39.97
C SER A 560 -8.38 -40.18 -38.53
N ILE A 561 -9.26 -39.75 -37.60
CA ILE A 561 -9.22 -40.06 -36.15
C ILE A 561 -8.09 -39.37 -35.35
N VAL A 562 -8.36 -38.29 -34.61
CA VAL A 562 -8.93 -38.24 -33.24
C VAL A 562 -8.19 -39.12 -32.23
N GLY A 563 -7.44 -38.45 -31.36
CA GLY A 563 -6.93 -38.92 -30.08
C GLY A 563 -6.54 -37.72 -29.25
#